data_AF-A0A2T2RKA3-F1
#
_entry.id   AF-A0A2T2RKA3-F1
#
_cell.length_a   1.000
_cell.length_b   1.000
_cell.length_c   1.000
_cell.angle_alpha   90.00
_cell.angle_beta   90.00
_cell.angle_gamma   90.00
#
_symmetry.space_group_name_H-M   'P 1'
#
loop_
_entity.id
_entity.type
_entity.pdbx_description
1 polymer ?
#
loop_
_entity_poly.entity_id
_entity_poly.type
_entity_poly.pdbx_seq_one_letter_code
_entity_poly.pdbx_strand_id
1 'polypeptide(L)'
;MTETDPLVTTEWVANHLDDPGVVIADVDEDTDLYHTEGHIPGAIAFHWQDEFQHPVRRGFLDKDQFEALMDKKGISRDDHVVLYGGNNNWFAAYAYWYFRLHGHPRVSLMDGGRKAWVAEGRELTTEPPKRPESSGYQATGPDPEIRAMRQQVLDEFVGAPEGTALVDVRSPAEFKGEKLAPDHLPQESAQVPGHIPGAANVPWSQAVDTDTGKFKTREELEELYRQQGVTPDKEVVAYCRIGERSAHTWFVLHELLGYDKVRNYDGSWTEYGSLIEAPVER
;
A
#
# COMPACT_ATOMS: atom_id res chain seq x y z
N MET A 1 18.24 -13.65 -10.82
CA MET A 1 16.76 -13.62 -10.86
C MET A 1 16.41 -12.41 -11.70
N THR A 2 15.62 -12.57 -12.77
CA THR A 2 15.16 -11.43 -13.55
C THR A 2 14.30 -10.57 -12.63
N GLU A 3 14.75 -9.35 -12.34
CA GLU A 3 14.07 -8.41 -11.45
C GLU A 3 12.71 -8.08 -12.07
N THR A 4 11.62 -8.39 -11.34
CA THR A 4 10.27 -8.03 -11.76
C THR A 4 10.10 -6.54 -11.59
N ASP A 5 9.70 -5.83 -12.65
CA ASP A 5 9.40 -4.41 -12.57
C ASP A 5 8.24 -4.17 -11.58
N PRO A 6 8.43 -3.40 -10.50
CA PRO A 6 7.37 -3.15 -9.53
C PRO A 6 6.20 -2.35 -10.10
N LEU A 7 6.35 -1.70 -11.26
CA LEU A 7 5.33 -0.85 -11.86
C LEU A 7 5.15 -1.17 -13.36
N VAL A 8 3.96 -1.61 -13.76
CA VAL A 8 3.65 -1.93 -15.16
C VAL A 8 2.61 -0.97 -15.73
N THR A 9 2.65 -0.71 -17.04
CA THR A 9 1.68 0.17 -17.70
C THR A 9 0.34 -0.53 -17.94
N THR A 10 -0.72 0.25 -18.13
CA THR A 10 -2.02 -0.24 -18.62
C THR A 10 -1.91 -0.97 -19.96
N GLU A 11 -0.99 -0.54 -20.83
CA GLU A 11 -0.67 -1.23 -22.08
C GLU A 11 -0.05 -2.60 -21.85
N TRP A 12 0.91 -2.71 -20.91
CA TRP A 12 1.47 -3.99 -20.51
C TRP A 12 0.35 -4.92 -20.04
N VAL A 13 -0.52 -4.45 -19.14
CA VAL A 13 -1.64 -5.27 -18.62
C VAL A 13 -2.54 -5.76 -19.75
N ALA A 14 -2.94 -4.87 -20.66
CA ALA A 14 -3.80 -5.23 -21.79
C ALA A 14 -3.16 -6.28 -22.73
N ASN A 15 -1.83 -6.28 -22.86
CA ASN A 15 -1.09 -7.22 -23.69
C ASN A 15 -0.82 -8.57 -23.02
N HIS A 16 -1.07 -8.70 -21.70
CA HIS A 16 -0.73 -9.90 -20.91
C HIS A 16 -1.95 -10.46 -20.15
N LEU A 17 -3.19 -10.09 -20.52
CA LEU A 17 -4.41 -10.58 -19.86
C LEU A 17 -4.57 -12.10 -19.93
N ASP A 18 -4.13 -12.70 -21.03
CA ASP A 18 -4.25 -14.14 -21.31
C ASP A 18 -2.95 -14.91 -21.04
N ASP A 19 -1.90 -14.24 -20.53
CA ASP A 19 -0.60 -14.85 -20.34
C ASP A 19 -0.62 -15.87 -19.18
N PRO A 20 -0.18 -17.12 -19.41
CA PRO A 20 -0.09 -18.11 -18.36
C PRO A 20 0.80 -17.64 -17.22
N GLY A 21 0.25 -17.66 -16.00
CA GLY A 21 0.96 -17.23 -14.81
C GLY A 21 0.99 -15.72 -14.58
N VAL A 22 0.19 -14.94 -15.31
CA VAL A 22 -0.16 -13.55 -14.94
C VAL A 22 -1.52 -13.55 -14.25
N VAL A 23 -1.63 -12.79 -13.16
CA VAL A 23 -2.87 -12.65 -12.38
C VAL A 23 -3.14 -11.18 -12.16
N ILE A 24 -4.20 -10.68 -12.79
CA ILE A 24 -4.67 -9.32 -12.55
C ILE A 24 -5.59 -9.35 -11.33
N ALA A 25 -5.38 -8.44 -10.37
CA ALA A 25 -6.14 -8.40 -9.14
C ALA A 25 -6.58 -6.97 -8.79
N ASP A 26 -7.90 -6.80 -8.68
CA ASP A 26 -8.56 -5.57 -8.24
C ASP A 26 -8.55 -5.50 -6.70
N VAL A 27 -8.08 -4.37 -6.15
CA VAL A 27 -8.12 -4.08 -4.72
C VAL A 27 -8.51 -2.62 -4.52
N ASP A 28 -9.74 -2.42 -4.06
CA ASP A 28 -10.34 -1.09 -3.91
C ASP A 28 -10.84 -0.83 -2.49
N GLU A 29 -10.99 0.45 -2.14
CA GLU A 29 -11.70 0.87 -0.93
C GLU A 29 -13.18 0.50 -1.02
N ASP A 30 -13.78 0.76 -2.19
CA ASP A 30 -15.15 0.41 -2.54
C ASP A 30 -15.15 -0.88 -3.37
N THR A 31 -15.33 -2.00 -2.68
CA THR A 31 -15.27 -3.34 -3.27
C THR A 31 -16.47 -3.66 -4.15
N ASP A 32 -17.55 -2.88 -4.08
CA ASP A 32 -18.73 -3.04 -4.93
C ASP A 32 -18.47 -2.58 -6.38
N LEU A 33 -17.46 -1.71 -6.61
CA LEU A 33 -17.10 -1.23 -7.95
C LEU A 33 -16.75 -2.37 -8.91
N TYR A 34 -16.13 -3.43 -8.40
CA TYR A 34 -15.78 -4.63 -9.16
C TYR A 34 -17.01 -5.27 -9.83
N HIS A 35 -18.15 -5.26 -9.16
CA HIS A 35 -19.40 -5.85 -9.65
C HIS A 35 -20.32 -4.85 -10.35
N THR A 36 -20.34 -3.60 -9.88
CA THR A 36 -21.29 -2.58 -10.34
C THR A 36 -20.80 -1.80 -11.55
N GLU A 37 -19.52 -1.44 -11.58
CA GLU A 37 -18.88 -0.73 -12.68
C GLU A 37 -18.01 -1.65 -13.56
N GLY A 38 -17.80 -2.89 -13.12
CA GLY A 38 -16.99 -3.89 -13.81
C GLY A 38 -15.50 -3.80 -13.46
N HIS A 39 -14.72 -4.73 -14.01
CA HIS A 39 -13.30 -4.94 -13.72
C HIS A 39 -12.55 -5.31 -15.00
N ILE A 40 -11.21 -5.29 -14.94
CA ILE A 40 -10.37 -5.70 -16.07
C ILE A 40 -10.69 -7.17 -16.42
N PRO A 41 -10.90 -7.53 -17.70
CA PRO A 41 -11.20 -8.91 -18.08
C PRO A 41 -10.24 -9.93 -17.48
N GLY A 42 -10.80 -10.94 -16.81
CA GLY A 42 -10.04 -12.00 -16.14
C GLY A 42 -9.48 -11.63 -14.75
N ALA A 43 -9.64 -10.38 -14.30
CA ALA A 43 -9.18 -9.97 -12.98
C ALA A 43 -9.98 -10.63 -11.85
N ILE A 44 -9.27 -11.08 -10.82
CA ILE A 44 -9.85 -11.44 -9.52
C ILE A 44 -9.99 -10.19 -8.66
N ALA A 45 -10.72 -10.27 -7.54
CA ALA A 45 -10.82 -9.19 -6.55
C ALA A 45 -10.28 -9.63 -5.20
N PHE A 46 -9.74 -8.70 -4.41
CA PHE A 46 -9.50 -8.88 -2.98
C PHE A 46 -10.33 -7.90 -2.17
N HIS A 47 -11.05 -8.41 -1.16
CA HIS A 47 -11.76 -7.57 -0.20
C HIS A 47 -10.84 -7.24 0.99
N TRP A 48 -10.27 -6.03 1.03
CA TRP A 48 -9.21 -5.71 1.99
C TRP A 48 -9.62 -5.88 3.46
N GLN A 49 -10.89 -5.61 3.81
CA GLN A 49 -11.40 -5.74 5.18
C GLN A 49 -11.58 -7.20 5.61
N ASP A 50 -11.98 -8.06 4.68
CA ASP A 50 -12.45 -9.42 5.00
C ASP A 50 -11.37 -10.46 4.71
N GLU A 51 -10.48 -10.16 3.76
CA GLU A 51 -9.49 -11.10 3.25
C GLU A 51 -8.06 -10.73 3.66
N PHE A 52 -7.76 -9.48 4.03
CA PHE A 52 -6.41 -9.12 4.51
C PHE A 52 -6.32 -8.85 6.01
N GLN A 53 -7.46 -8.72 6.69
CA GLN A 53 -7.48 -8.52 8.14
C GLN A 53 -7.78 -9.83 8.86
N HIS A 54 -7.14 -10.01 10.02
CA HIS A 54 -7.51 -11.07 10.92
C HIS A 54 -8.93 -10.80 11.46
N PRO A 55 -9.81 -11.82 11.55
CA PRO A 55 -11.25 -11.64 11.86
C PRO A 55 -11.56 -11.18 13.29
N VAL A 56 -10.55 -10.97 14.14
CA VAL A 56 -10.75 -10.72 15.59
C VAL A 56 -9.71 -9.74 16.11
N ARG A 57 -8.43 -10.02 15.82
CA ARG A 57 -7.32 -9.15 16.19
C ARG A 57 -7.16 -8.07 15.14
N ARG A 58 -6.83 -6.86 15.57
CA ARG A 58 -6.39 -5.82 14.64
C ARG A 58 -4.98 -6.15 14.16
N GLY A 59 -4.89 -6.67 12.94
CA GLY A 59 -3.65 -7.12 12.33
C GLY A 59 -3.96 -7.98 11.13
N PHE A 60 -2.90 -8.48 10.50
CA PHE A 60 -3.02 -9.23 9.26
C PHE A 60 -3.26 -10.72 9.48
N LEU A 61 -3.57 -11.41 8.38
CA LEU A 61 -3.59 -12.86 8.35
C LEU A 61 -2.23 -13.41 8.81
N ASP A 62 -2.27 -14.53 9.54
CA ASP A 62 -1.05 -15.30 9.73
C ASP A 62 -0.63 -16.01 8.43
N LYS A 63 0.53 -16.67 8.48
CA LYS A 63 1.13 -17.34 7.34
C LYS A 63 0.17 -18.35 6.71
N ASP A 64 -0.43 -19.21 7.50
CA ASP A 64 -1.28 -20.30 7.03
C ASP A 64 -2.58 -19.76 6.42
N GLN A 65 -3.13 -18.68 7.01
CA GLN A 65 -4.29 -17.98 6.48
C GLN A 65 -3.99 -17.28 5.15
N PHE A 66 -2.82 -16.65 5.00
CA PHE A 66 -2.41 -16.04 3.73
C PHE A 66 -2.21 -17.09 2.64
N GLU A 67 -1.55 -18.22 2.97
CA GLU A 67 -1.37 -19.35 2.06
C GLU A 67 -2.72 -19.89 1.57
N ALA A 68 -3.66 -20.12 2.49
CA ALA A 68 -5.01 -20.58 2.16
C ALA A 68 -5.79 -19.58 1.28
N LEU A 69 -5.61 -18.28 1.52
CA LEU A 69 -6.22 -17.24 0.68
C LEU A 69 -5.65 -17.27 -0.74
N MET A 70 -4.33 -17.40 -0.90
CA MET A 70 -3.72 -17.47 -2.23
C MET A 70 -4.21 -18.70 -3.01
N ASP A 71 -4.25 -19.87 -2.35
CA ASP A 71 -4.79 -21.10 -2.91
C ASP A 71 -6.25 -20.91 -3.36
N LYS A 72 -7.11 -20.34 -2.50
CA LYS A 72 -8.51 -20.02 -2.81
C LYS A 72 -8.66 -19.04 -3.99
N LYS A 73 -7.71 -18.11 -4.16
CA LYS A 73 -7.72 -17.13 -5.26
C LYS A 73 -7.09 -17.68 -6.54
N GLY A 74 -6.60 -18.92 -6.55
CA GLY A 74 -5.94 -19.51 -7.70
C GLY A 74 -4.53 -18.98 -7.96
N ILE A 75 -3.89 -18.38 -6.95
CA ILE A 75 -2.54 -17.81 -7.07
C ILE A 75 -1.52 -18.86 -6.66
N SER A 76 -0.58 -19.13 -7.55
CA SER A 76 0.61 -19.95 -7.30
C SER A 76 1.80 -19.06 -6.93
N ARG A 77 2.81 -19.65 -6.29
CA ARG A 77 4.01 -18.91 -5.82
C ARG A 77 4.87 -18.33 -6.96
N ASP A 78 4.71 -18.86 -8.17
CA ASP A 78 5.42 -18.43 -9.38
C ASP A 78 4.61 -17.46 -10.26
N ASP A 79 3.34 -17.24 -9.92
CA ASP A 79 2.50 -16.28 -10.65
C ASP A 79 3.10 -14.86 -10.56
N HIS A 80 2.82 -14.03 -11.56
CA HIS A 80 3.06 -12.59 -11.54
C HIS A 80 1.74 -11.93 -11.22
N VAL A 81 1.63 -11.41 -10.01
CA VAL A 81 0.41 -10.73 -9.55
C VAL A 81 0.53 -9.25 -9.90
N VAL A 82 -0.41 -8.73 -10.69
CA VAL A 82 -0.50 -7.31 -11.02
C VAL A 82 -1.73 -6.72 -10.35
N LEU A 83 -1.48 -5.80 -9.43
CA LEU A 83 -2.48 -5.19 -8.58
C LEU A 83 -2.91 -3.85 -9.18
N TYR A 84 -4.21 -3.56 -9.11
CA TYR A 84 -4.77 -2.27 -9.47
C TYR A 84 -6.00 -1.95 -8.62
N GLY A 85 -6.36 -0.67 -8.53
CA GLY A 85 -7.58 -0.25 -7.86
C GLY A 85 -7.90 1.21 -8.13
N GLY A 86 -9.00 1.68 -7.54
CA GLY A 86 -9.42 3.07 -7.49
C GLY A 86 -8.53 3.93 -6.60
N ASN A 87 -8.94 5.19 -6.42
CA ASN A 87 -8.29 6.17 -5.54
C ASN A 87 -6.75 6.25 -5.71
N ASN A 88 -6.28 6.25 -6.96
CA ASN A 88 -4.85 6.27 -7.32
C ASN A 88 -4.07 5.11 -6.66
N ASN A 89 -4.61 3.89 -6.73
CA ASN A 89 -4.00 2.65 -6.22
C ASN A 89 -3.75 2.60 -4.71
N TRP A 90 -4.49 3.32 -3.87
CA TRP A 90 -4.30 3.23 -2.40
C TRP A 90 -4.31 1.80 -1.87
N PHE A 91 -5.42 1.10 -2.07
CA PHE A 91 -5.59 -0.25 -1.55
C PHE A 91 -4.83 -1.30 -2.38
N ALA A 92 -4.58 -1.03 -3.65
CA ALA A 92 -3.69 -1.83 -4.47
C ALA A 92 -2.23 -1.77 -3.97
N ALA A 93 -1.73 -0.60 -3.58
CA ALA A 93 -0.40 -0.46 -3.01
C ALA A 93 -0.30 -1.07 -1.60
N TYR A 94 -1.38 -1.00 -0.82
CA TYR A 94 -1.50 -1.72 0.45
C TYR A 94 -1.43 -3.24 0.23
N ALA A 95 -2.16 -3.77 -0.76
CA ALA A 95 -2.04 -5.18 -1.15
C ALA A 95 -0.63 -5.50 -1.65
N TYR A 96 0.00 -4.63 -2.44
CA TYR A 96 1.37 -4.85 -2.92
C TYR A 96 2.33 -5.04 -1.75
N TRP A 97 2.28 -4.11 -0.78
CA TRP A 97 3.09 -4.21 0.43
C TRP A 97 2.78 -5.50 1.19
N TYR A 98 1.52 -5.92 1.24
CA TYR A 98 1.10 -7.15 1.90
C TYR A 98 1.64 -8.42 1.20
N PHE A 99 1.62 -8.46 -0.13
CA PHE A 99 2.24 -9.54 -0.91
C PHE A 99 3.75 -9.59 -0.69
N ARG A 100 4.42 -8.43 -0.64
CA ARG A 100 5.85 -8.34 -0.32
C ARG A 100 6.14 -8.76 1.13
N LEU A 101 5.29 -8.40 2.07
CA LEU A 101 5.39 -8.80 3.48
C LEU A 101 5.38 -10.32 3.59
N HIS A 102 4.52 -11.02 2.84
CA HIS A 102 4.48 -12.48 2.80
C HIS A 102 5.46 -13.12 1.81
N GLY A 103 6.30 -12.30 1.16
CA GLY A 103 7.40 -12.71 0.30
C GLY A 103 6.96 -13.27 -1.04
N HIS A 104 5.87 -12.79 -1.64
CA HIS A 104 5.53 -13.10 -3.03
C HIS A 104 6.58 -12.46 -3.97
N PRO A 105 7.12 -13.20 -4.96
CA PRO A 105 8.35 -12.81 -5.66
C PRO A 105 8.11 -11.84 -6.81
N ARG A 106 6.96 -11.96 -7.50
CA ARG A 106 6.64 -11.24 -8.73
C ARG A 106 5.33 -10.52 -8.52
N VAL A 107 5.41 -9.31 -8.00
CA VAL A 107 4.25 -8.45 -7.80
C VAL A 107 4.53 -7.08 -8.42
N SER A 108 3.54 -6.53 -9.12
CA SER A 108 3.60 -5.18 -9.71
C SER A 108 2.32 -4.42 -9.40
N LEU A 109 2.39 -3.09 -9.41
CA LEU A 109 1.22 -2.22 -9.52
C LEU A 109 1.00 -1.84 -10.99
N MET A 110 -0.26 -1.74 -11.40
CA MET A 110 -0.60 -1.11 -12.68
C MET A 110 -0.62 0.40 -12.51
N ASP A 111 0.30 1.12 -13.18
CA ASP A 111 0.43 2.57 -13.06
C ASP A 111 -0.85 3.30 -13.48
N GLY A 112 -1.34 4.18 -12.61
CA GLY A 112 -2.61 4.88 -12.78
C GLY A 112 -3.87 4.09 -12.40
N GLY A 113 -3.73 2.79 -12.14
CA GLY A 113 -4.80 1.95 -11.59
C GLY A 113 -6.07 1.94 -12.44
N ARG A 114 -7.21 1.76 -11.77
CA ARG A 114 -8.55 1.78 -12.41
C ARG A 114 -8.79 3.09 -13.17
N LYS A 115 -8.30 4.21 -12.64
CA LYS A 115 -8.50 5.55 -13.20
C LYS A 115 -7.89 5.66 -14.61
N ALA A 116 -6.61 5.30 -14.76
CA ALA A 116 -5.95 5.34 -16.06
C ALA A 116 -6.57 4.35 -17.05
N TRP A 117 -6.92 3.14 -16.60
CA TRP A 117 -7.57 2.13 -17.44
C TRP A 117 -8.88 2.65 -18.06
N VAL A 118 -9.75 3.24 -17.24
CA VAL A 118 -11.03 3.83 -17.66
C VAL A 118 -10.81 5.05 -18.54
N ALA A 119 -9.89 5.94 -18.18
CA ALA A 119 -9.59 7.14 -18.95
C ALA A 119 -9.05 6.83 -20.36
N GLU A 120 -8.33 5.71 -20.51
CA GLU A 120 -7.84 5.20 -21.79
C GLU A 120 -8.92 4.47 -22.61
N GLY A 121 -10.15 4.35 -22.09
CA GLY A 121 -11.28 3.72 -22.79
C GLY A 121 -11.13 2.21 -22.95
N ARG A 122 -10.36 1.56 -22.07
CA ARG A 122 -10.11 0.12 -22.12
C ARG A 122 -11.31 -0.67 -21.60
N GLU A 123 -11.43 -1.90 -22.05
CA GLU A 123 -12.55 -2.77 -21.75
C GLU A 123 -12.66 -3.07 -20.25
N LEU A 124 -13.89 -3.02 -19.74
CA LEU A 124 -14.28 -3.56 -18.45
C LEU A 124 -15.39 -4.58 -18.65
N THR A 125 -15.43 -5.58 -17.78
CA THR A 125 -16.46 -6.63 -17.79
C THR A 125 -17.02 -6.84 -16.39
N THR A 126 -18.22 -7.39 -16.29
CA THR A 126 -18.78 -7.89 -15.03
C THR A 126 -18.81 -9.42 -14.99
N GLU A 127 -18.31 -10.07 -16.05
CA GLU A 127 -18.21 -11.53 -16.12
C GLU A 127 -17.18 -12.05 -15.12
N PRO A 128 -17.52 -13.04 -14.29
CA PRO A 128 -16.60 -13.56 -13.29
C PRO A 128 -15.36 -14.20 -13.94
N PRO A 129 -14.18 -14.09 -13.33
CA PRO A 129 -12.97 -14.69 -13.84
C PRO A 129 -13.07 -16.22 -13.81
N LYS A 130 -12.54 -16.86 -14.84
CA LYS A 130 -12.46 -18.33 -14.92
C LYS A 130 -11.09 -18.80 -14.43
N ARG A 131 -10.83 -18.65 -13.13
CA ARG A 131 -9.60 -19.12 -12.49
C ARG A 131 -9.91 -20.21 -11.46
N PRO A 132 -9.41 -21.44 -11.63
CA PRO A 132 -9.56 -22.48 -10.61
C PRO A 132 -8.71 -22.16 -9.38
N GLU A 133 -9.10 -22.69 -8.22
CA GLU A 133 -8.27 -22.66 -7.02
C GLU A 133 -6.92 -23.37 -7.29
N SER A 134 -5.86 -22.86 -6.68
CA SER A 134 -4.53 -23.46 -6.66
C SER A 134 -4.33 -24.23 -5.35
N SER A 135 -3.15 -24.82 -5.18
CA SER A 135 -2.83 -25.55 -3.97
C SER A 135 -1.34 -25.48 -3.67
N GLY A 136 -0.99 -25.40 -2.39
CA GLY A 136 0.39 -25.52 -1.94
C GLY A 136 1.19 -24.22 -2.07
N TYR A 137 0.51 -23.07 -2.06
CA TYR A 137 1.18 -21.79 -1.91
C TYR A 137 2.02 -21.77 -0.62
N GLN A 138 3.28 -21.36 -0.70
CA GLN A 138 4.20 -21.27 0.44
C GLN A 138 4.70 -19.84 0.60
N ALA A 139 4.21 -19.15 1.63
CA ALA A 139 4.69 -17.83 2.01
C ALA A 139 6.02 -17.94 2.75
N THR A 140 6.83 -16.88 2.68
CA THR A 140 8.12 -16.79 3.40
C THR A 140 8.12 -15.73 4.50
N GLY A 141 7.07 -14.92 4.58
CA GLY A 141 6.92 -13.86 5.57
C GLY A 141 6.09 -14.24 6.80
N PRO A 142 5.74 -13.25 7.65
CA PRO A 142 5.91 -11.81 7.43
C PRO A 142 7.38 -11.34 7.52
N ASP A 143 7.81 -10.49 6.58
CA ASP A 143 9.14 -9.86 6.55
C ASP A 143 9.18 -8.63 7.49
N PRO A 144 9.96 -8.67 8.59
CA PRO A 144 10.06 -7.55 9.51
C PRO A 144 10.82 -6.35 8.92
N GLU A 145 11.61 -6.52 7.85
CA GLU A 145 12.44 -5.43 7.31
C GLU A 145 11.63 -4.34 6.61
N ILE A 146 10.39 -4.64 6.21
CA ILE A 146 9.48 -3.67 5.55
C ILE A 146 8.32 -3.23 6.46
N ARG A 147 8.30 -3.66 7.73
CA ARG A 147 7.24 -3.38 8.70
C ARG A 147 7.80 -2.83 10.00
N ALA A 148 7.31 -1.66 10.42
CA ALA A 148 7.64 -1.09 11.73
C ALA A 148 6.50 -1.36 12.73
N MET A 149 6.85 -1.68 13.98
CA MET A 149 5.90 -1.87 15.08
C MET A 149 5.99 -0.69 16.06
N ARG A 150 4.93 -0.43 16.84
CA ARG A 150 4.88 0.72 17.77
C ARG A 150 6.12 0.89 18.65
N GLN A 151 6.68 -0.21 19.16
CA GLN A 151 7.81 -0.15 20.10
C GLN A 151 9.07 0.33 19.38
N GLN A 152 9.30 -0.17 18.17
CA GLN A 152 10.40 0.28 17.33
C GLN A 152 10.26 1.77 16.99
N VAL A 153 9.05 2.21 16.63
CA VAL A 153 8.78 3.64 16.34
C VAL A 153 9.08 4.51 17.56
N LEU A 154 8.63 4.10 18.75
CA LEU A 154 8.87 4.83 20.00
C LEU A 154 10.36 4.90 20.37
N ASP A 155 11.09 3.80 20.22
CA ASP A 155 12.47 3.68 20.69
C ASP A 155 13.49 4.28 19.72
N GLU A 156 13.23 4.21 18.41
CA GLU A 156 14.25 4.49 17.38
C GLU A 156 13.93 5.73 16.52
N PHE A 157 12.66 6.10 16.38
CA PHE A 157 12.23 7.11 15.39
C PHE A 157 11.65 8.39 15.98
N VAL A 158 11.14 8.39 17.21
CA VAL A 158 10.60 9.60 17.85
C VAL A 158 11.66 10.70 17.93
N GLY A 159 11.32 11.88 17.41
CA GLY A 159 12.23 13.02 17.31
C GLY A 159 13.11 12.99 16.05
N ALA A 160 12.92 12.01 15.17
CA ALA A 160 13.71 11.76 13.97
C ALA A 160 15.23 11.90 14.20
N PRO A 161 15.84 11.04 15.04
CA PRO A 161 17.28 11.05 15.29
C PRO A 161 18.12 11.03 14.01
N GLU A 162 19.38 11.46 14.09
CA GLU A 162 20.31 11.45 12.96
C GLU A 162 20.37 10.06 12.29
N GLY A 163 20.27 10.02 10.96
CA GLY A 163 20.20 8.79 10.18
C GLY A 163 18.80 8.18 10.05
N THR A 164 17.76 8.78 10.64
CA THR A 164 16.36 8.33 10.51
C THR A 164 15.45 9.39 9.90
N ALA A 165 14.29 8.97 9.38
CA ALA A 165 13.20 9.84 8.98
C ALA A 165 11.83 9.20 9.28
N LEU A 166 10.90 10.03 9.72
CA LEU A 166 9.47 9.70 9.83
C LEU A 166 8.70 10.47 8.77
N VAL A 167 7.82 9.79 8.03
CA VAL A 167 6.99 10.39 6.99
C VAL A 167 5.52 10.23 7.35
N ASP A 168 4.88 11.33 7.76
CA ASP A 168 3.45 11.42 7.95
C ASP A 168 2.78 11.77 6.63
N VAL A 169 2.02 10.83 6.08
CA VAL A 169 1.40 10.98 4.75
C VAL A 169 -0.04 11.47 4.80
N ARG A 170 -0.53 11.87 5.98
CA ARG A 170 -1.86 12.43 6.18
C ARG A 170 -1.92 13.89 5.70
N SER A 171 -3.12 14.46 5.71
CA SER A 171 -3.30 15.86 5.33
C SER A 171 -2.55 16.82 6.28
N PRO A 172 -2.18 18.03 5.82
CA PRO A 172 -1.55 19.03 6.70
C PRO A 172 -2.39 19.39 7.93
N ALA A 173 -3.72 19.33 7.83
CA ALA A 173 -4.62 19.60 8.95
C ALA A 173 -4.60 18.48 10.01
N GLU A 174 -4.49 17.21 9.59
CA GLU A 174 -4.30 16.08 10.51
C GLU A 174 -2.92 16.14 11.18
N PHE A 175 -1.88 16.46 10.39
CA PHE A 175 -0.50 16.59 10.88
C PHE A 175 -0.37 17.66 11.96
N LYS A 176 -0.89 18.88 11.73
CA LYS A 176 -0.89 19.98 12.73
C LYS A 176 -1.81 19.75 13.93
N GLY A 177 -2.58 18.66 13.92
CA GLY A 177 -3.56 18.35 14.95
C GLY A 177 -4.81 19.26 14.93
N GLU A 178 -5.09 19.92 13.81
CA GLU A 178 -6.33 20.68 13.59
C GLU A 178 -7.53 19.75 13.37
N LYS A 179 -7.27 18.53 12.87
CA LYS A 179 -8.24 17.45 12.71
C LYS A 179 -7.73 16.15 13.35
N LEU A 180 -8.64 15.37 13.90
CA LEU A 180 -8.35 14.04 14.44
C LEU A 180 -8.37 12.96 13.35
N ALA A 181 -9.37 13.05 12.46
CA ALA A 181 -9.55 12.26 11.26
C ALA A 181 -10.47 13.05 10.30
N PRO A 182 -10.60 12.66 9.02
CA PRO A 182 -11.61 13.22 8.11
C PRO A 182 -13.03 12.94 8.63
N ASP A 183 -13.94 13.89 8.42
CA ASP A 183 -15.30 13.84 8.96
C ASP A 183 -16.13 12.60 8.52
N HIS A 184 -15.76 11.99 7.39
CA HIS A 184 -16.43 10.82 6.81
C HIS A 184 -15.84 9.46 7.25
N LEU A 185 -14.76 9.43 8.04
CA LEU A 185 -14.08 8.20 8.47
C LEU A 185 -13.89 8.15 10.00
N PRO A 186 -14.98 8.16 10.80
CA PRO A 186 -14.89 8.21 12.26
C PRO A 186 -14.16 7.01 12.87
N GLN A 187 -14.22 5.84 12.23
CA GLN A 187 -13.54 4.60 12.65
C GLN A 187 -12.01 4.68 12.59
N GLU A 188 -11.46 5.67 11.90
CA GLU A 188 -10.01 5.90 11.78
C GLU A 188 -9.52 7.01 12.73
N SER A 189 -10.30 7.32 13.76
CA SER A 189 -9.94 8.31 14.77
C SER A 189 -8.98 7.75 15.83
N ALA A 190 -8.07 8.60 16.31
CA ALA A 190 -7.24 8.35 17.48
C ALA A 190 -7.83 9.02 18.73
N GLN A 191 -7.18 8.95 19.89
CA GLN A 191 -7.59 9.72 21.08
C GLN A 191 -7.04 11.15 21.08
N VAL A 192 -5.91 11.39 20.42
CA VAL A 192 -5.19 12.67 20.41
C VAL A 192 -4.85 13.09 18.97
N PRO A 193 -5.05 14.38 18.59
CA PRO A 193 -4.60 14.91 17.31
C PRO A 193 -3.17 15.47 17.39
N GLY A 194 -2.47 15.48 16.26
CA GLY A 194 -1.07 15.87 16.11
C GLY A 194 -0.31 14.89 15.23
N HIS A 195 1.01 14.84 15.36
CA HIS A 195 1.91 13.91 14.66
C HIS A 195 3.00 13.36 15.60
N ILE A 196 3.75 12.36 15.13
CA ILE A 196 4.90 11.81 15.86
C ILE A 196 6.02 12.87 15.81
N PRO A 197 6.67 13.23 16.93
CA PRO A 197 7.67 14.29 16.94
C PRO A 197 8.79 14.10 15.91
N GLY A 198 9.16 15.18 15.23
CA GLY A 198 10.17 15.18 14.17
C GLY A 198 9.73 14.63 12.81
N ALA A 199 8.47 14.17 12.66
CA ALA A 199 7.98 13.66 11.39
C ALA A 199 7.88 14.76 10.31
N ALA A 200 8.29 14.44 9.09
CA ALA A 200 8.02 15.24 7.90
C ALA A 200 6.61 14.98 7.38
N ASN A 201 5.88 16.03 6.98
CA ASN A 201 4.57 15.86 6.34
C ASN A 201 4.69 15.84 4.82
N VAL A 202 4.51 14.65 4.22
CA VAL A 202 4.43 14.47 2.76
C VAL A 202 3.10 13.78 2.45
N PRO A 203 2.00 14.54 2.26
CA PRO A 203 0.72 13.97 1.86
C PRO A 203 0.88 13.05 0.65
N TRP A 204 0.42 11.80 0.77
CA TRP A 204 0.65 10.74 -0.23
C TRP A 204 0.27 11.18 -1.67
N SER A 205 -0.75 12.04 -1.81
CA SER A 205 -1.28 12.50 -3.10
C SER A 205 -0.29 13.35 -3.88
N GLN A 206 0.75 13.87 -3.23
CA GLN A 206 1.79 14.64 -3.89
C GLN A 206 2.72 13.77 -4.74
N ALA A 207 2.70 12.44 -4.56
CA ALA A 207 3.49 11.48 -5.32
C ALA A 207 2.82 11.00 -6.62
N VAL A 208 1.59 11.44 -6.89
CA VAL A 208 0.84 11.08 -8.10
C VAL A 208 0.40 12.32 -8.86
N ASP A 209 0.21 12.17 -10.17
CA ASP A 209 -0.60 13.08 -10.96
C ASP A 209 -2.07 12.77 -10.68
N THR A 210 -2.79 13.72 -10.08
CA THR A 210 -4.18 13.50 -9.68
C THR A 210 -5.14 13.41 -10.85
N ASP A 211 -4.77 13.87 -12.05
CA ASP A 211 -5.64 13.79 -13.22
C ASP A 211 -5.58 12.40 -13.85
N THR A 212 -4.38 11.83 -13.95
CA THR A 212 -4.15 10.51 -14.56
C THR A 212 -4.15 9.37 -13.53
N GLY A 213 -3.90 9.66 -12.26
CA GLY A 213 -3.69 8.69 -11.19
C GLY A 213 -2.30 8.04 -11.20
N LYS A 214 -1.45 8.39 -12.18
CA LYS A 214 -0.12 7.78 -12.37
C LYS A 214 0.87 8.34 -11.36
N PHE A 215 1.90 7.56 -11.04
CA PHE A 215 3.01 8.06 -10.24
C PHE A 215 3.75 9.18 -10.99
N LYS A 216 4.27 10.15 -10.23
CA LYS A 216 5.16 11.18 -10.77
C LYS A 216 6.48 10.58 -11.24
N THR A 217 7.26 11.36 -12.01
CA THR A 217 8.56 10.88 -12.47
C THR A 217 9.52 10.69 -11.30
N ARG A 218 10.55 9.85 -11.49
CA ARG A 218 11.61 9.64 -10.48
C ARG A 218 12.17 10.96 -9.97
N GLU A 219 12.48 11.89 -10.86
CA GLU A 219 13.09 13.19 -10.51
C GLU A 219 12.15 14.05 -9.65
N GLU A 220 10.85 14.06 -9.97
CA GLU A 220 9.84 14.78 -9.19
C GLU A 220 9.67 14.18 -7.80
N LEU A 221 9.70 12.85 -7.72
CA LEU A 221 9.60 12.10 -6.46
C LEU A 221 10.84 12.29 -5.59
N GLU A 222 12.05 12.18 -6.15
CA GLU A 222 13.30 12.44 -5.44
C GLU A 222 13.31 13.85 -4.85
N GLU A 223 12.89 14.85 -5.63
CA GLU A 223 12.81 16.22 -5.15
C GLU A 223 11.78 16.40 -4.02
N LEU A 224 10.59 15.80 -4.16
CA LEU A 224 9.52 15.85 -3.18
C LEU A 224 10.01 15.40 -1.78
N TYR A 225 10.68 14.26 -1.70
CA TYR A 225 11.15 13.70 -0.42
C TYR A 225 12.41 14.40 0.09
N ARG A 226 13.35 14.73 -0.80
CA ARG A 226 14.59 15.44 -0.44
C ARG A 226 14.33 16.80 0.18
N GLN A 227 13.33 17.54 -0.30
CA GLN A 227 12.92 18.84 0.28
C GLN A 227 12.45 18.73 1.74
N GLN A 228 11.97 17.55 2.15
CA GLN A 228 11.56 17.27 3.52
C GLN A 228 12.65 16.55 4.34
N GLY A 229 13.87 16.44 3.80
CA GLY A 229 14.98 15.76 4.48
C GLY A 229 14.83 14.23 4.53
N VAL A 230 14.01 13.65 3.66
CA VAL A 230 13.83 12.20 3.52
C VAL A 230 14.73 11.72 2.37
N THR A 231 15.88 11.17 2.72
CA THR A 231 16.99 10.85 1.79
C THR A 231 17.37 9.36 1.85
N PRO A 232 17.96 8.79 0.78
CA PRO A 232 18.20 7.33 0.68
C PRO A 232 19.23 6.79 1.68
N ASP A 233 20.04 7.65 2.30
CA ASP A 233 21.00 7.28 3.34
C ASP A 233 20.35 7.03 4.72
N LYS A 234 19.05 7.28 4.87
CA LYS A 234 18.33 7.17 6.13
C LYS A 234 17.49 5.90 6.23
N GLU A 235 17.24 5.45 7.46
CA GLU A 235 16.14 4.53 7.74
C GLU A 235 14.83 5.31 7.79
N VAL A 236 13.85 4.91 6.97
CA VAL A 236 12.60 5.65 6.81
C VAL A 236 11.41 4.83 7.30
N VAL A 237 10.56 5.44 8.11
CA VAL A 237 9.25 4.89 8.48
C VAL A 237 8.14 5.79 7.95
N ALA A 238 7.27 5.23 7.11
CA ALA A 238 6.06 5.90 6.64
C ALA A 238 4.84 5.46 7.48
N TYR A 239 3.95 6.41 7.79
CA TYR A 239 2.71 6.13 8.51
C TYR A 239 1.55 7.06 8.09
N CYS A 240 0.32 6.58 8.23
CA CYS A 240 -0.91 7.34 7.98
C CYS A 240 -1.89 7.20 9.16
N ARG A 241 -3.15 6.80 8.93
CA ARG A 241 -4.09 6.42 10.01
C ARG A 241 -4.14 4.92 10.25
N ILE A 242 -4.17 4.09 9.20
CA ILE A 242 -4.33 2.62 9.31
C ILE A 242 -3.38 1.80 8.41
N GLY A 243 -2.32 2.41 7.87
CA GLY A 243 -1.26 1.72 7.10
C GLY A 243 -1.44 1.68 5.58
N GLU A 244 -2.61 2.04 5.05
CA GLU A 244 -2.99 1.90 3.64
C GLU A 244 -2.35 2.98 2.75
N ARG A 245 -2.46 4.26 3.13
CA ARG A 245 -1.82 5.37 2.39
C ARG A 245 -0.31 5.42 2.60
N SER A 246 0.16 4.94 3.75
CA SER A 246 1.60 4.82 3.99
C SER A 246 2.22 3.66 3.23
N ALA A 247 1.47 2.59 2.91
CA ALA A 247 1.94 1.55 1.98
C ALA A 247 2.19 2.11 0.57
N HIS A 248 1.35 3.05 0.09
CA HIS A 248 1.60 3.76 -1.17
C HIS A 248 2.91 4.56 -1.12
N THR A 249 3.17 5.29 -0.03
CA THR A 249 4.44 6.03 0.11
C THR A 249 5.63 5.10 0.32
N TRP A 250 5.45 3.98 1.01
CA TRP A 250 6.46 2.93 1.11
C TRP A 250 6.83 2.39 -0.27
N PHE A 251 5.85 2.12 -1.14
CA PHE A 251 6.09 1.67 -2.52
C PHE A 251 6.91 2.71 -3.29
N VAL A 252 6.57 3.99 -3.17
CA VAL A 252 7.31 5.07 -3.82
C VAL A 252 8.76 5.11 -3.35
N LEU A 253 9.01 5.13 -2.04
CA LEU A 253 10.37 5.25 -1.50
C LEU A 253 11.21 3.99 -1.76
N HIS A 254 10.63 2.81 -1.52
CA HIS A 254 11.34 1.54 -1.60
C HIS A 254 11.46 1.04 -3.03
N GLU A 255 10.34 0.91 -3.75
CA GLU A 255 10.30 0.28 -5.07
C GLU A 255 10.65 1.24 -6.19
N LEU A 256 10.10 2.46 -6.17
CA LEU A 256 10.35 3.42 -7.25
C LEU A 256 11.66 4.16 -7.05
N LEU A 257 11.96 4.64 -5.85
CA LEU A 257 13.18 5.41 -5.59
C LEU A 257 14.39 4.55 -5.20
N GLY A 258 14.18 3.31 -4.75
CA GLY A 258 15.26 2.39 -4.41
C GLY A 258 15.90 2.68 -3.04
N TYR A 259 15.13 3.19 -2.08
CA TYR A 259 15.63 3.37 -0.71
C TYR A 259 15.69 1.99 -0.03
N ASP A 260 16.87 1.59 0.45
CA ASP A 260 17.09 0.23 0.97
C ASP A 260 16.36 -0.07 2.28
N LYS A 261 16.06 0.95 3.08
CA LYS A 261 15.57 0.80 4.47
C LYS A 261 14.29 1.58 4.70
N VAL A 262 13.19 1.10 4.14
CA VAL A 262 11.87 1.71 4.29
C VAL A 262 10.90 0.73 4.93
N ARG A 263 10.24 1.16 6.00
CA ARG A 263 9.23 0.39 6.72
C ARG A 263 7.88 1.10 6.69
N ASN A 264 6.81 0.33 6.54
CA ASN A 264 5.46 0.81 6.76
C ASN A 264 5.08 0.55 8.23
N TYR A 265 4.67 1.59 8.96
CA TYR A 265 4.09 1.45 10.30
C TYR A 265 2.57 1.35 10.17
N ASP A 266 2.07 0.11 10.09
CA ASP A 266 0.64 -0.16 9.85
C ASP A 266 -0.28 0.22 11.01
N GLY A 267 0.24 0.16 12.26
CA GLY A 267 -0.48 0.66 13.42
C GLY A 267 -0.84 2.14 13.28
N SER A 268 0.06 2.92 12.69
CA SER A 268 -0.18 4.30 12.23
C SER A 268 -0.80 5.20 13.32
N TRP A 269 -1.47 6.29 12.95
CA TRP A 269 -2.00 7.26 13.91
C TRP A 269 -3.13 6.72 14.79
N THR A 270 -3.92 5.76 14.31
CA THR A 270 -4.98 5.16 15.14
C THR A 270 -4.43 4.38 16.33
N GLU A 271 -3.30 3.67 16.16
CA GLU A 271 -2.56 3.09 17.29
C GLU A 271 -1.83 4.20 18.06
N TYR A 272 -0.92 4.94 17.41
CA TYR A 272 -0.02 5.88 18.07
C TYR A 272 -0.73 6.99 18.85
N GLY A 273 -1.68 7.67 18.21
CA GLY A 273 -2.46 8.75 18.84
C GLY A 273 -3.46 8.25 19.90
N SER A 274 -3.50 6.93 20.16
CA SER A 274 -4.26 6.30 21.23
C SER A 274 -3.38 5.67 22.31
N LEU A 275 -2.05 5.72 22.16
CA LEU A 275 -1.11 5.24 23.16
C LEU A 275 -1.07 6.20 24.36
N ILE A 276 -1.13 5.63 25.56
CA ILE A 276 -0.97 6.39 26.81
C ILE A 276 0.48 6.89 26.87
N GLU A 277 0.64 8.20 27.14
CA GLU A 277 1.93 8.87 27.35
C GLU A 277 2.89 8.86 26.14
N ALA A 278 2.42 8.51 24.94
CA ALA A 278 3.22 8.66 23.73
C ALA A 278 3.50 10.16 23.43
N PRO A 279 4.74 10.53 23.05
CA PRO A 279 5.07 11.91 22.67
C PRO A 279 4.30 12.36 21.42
N VAL A 280 3.71 13.56 21.44
CA VAL A 280 2.97 14.12 20.30
C VAL A 280 3.41 15.56 20.04
N GLU A 281 3.61 15.91 18.77
CA GLU A 281 3.91 17.26 18.29
C GLU A 281 2.70 17.83 17.51
N ARG A 282 2.59 19.17 17.44
CA ARG A 282 1.53 19.90 16.71
C ARG A 282 2.11 21.12 16.01
#